data_AF-A0A1B8AIG6-F1
#
_entry.id   AF-A0A1B8AIG6-F1
#
_cell.length_a   1.000
_cell.length_b   1.000
_cell.length_c   1.000
_cell.angle_alpha   90.00
_cell.angle_beta   90.00
_cell.angle_gamma   90.00
#
_symmetry.space_group_name_H-M   'P 1'
#
loop_
_entity.id
_entity.type
_entity.pdbx_description
1 polymer ?
#
loop_
_entity_poly.entity_id
_entity_poly.type
_entity_poly.pdbx_seq_one_letter_code
_entity_poly.pdbx_strand_id
1 'polypeptide(L)'
;MLESDHRTSLYHYWGTISLRMAGIPCLQGKQALDFFNKTVPIYMLRGDKQKRGLYSLLTVTLHNYLYRKWFRPYRTDIERGQFIAKVIDVEDQPESSDEATAVNVAMTMRSAIHARLLNLPPKQFYNIRTLFKALIVVIPAESYYICSSICTVSIMTVLVFLTGENDGLSGPISFDSIDDKVERVFINGMHGVRTKLEVAVEFIMFLEQREDTAFGPQPDPVASTAGDTTVERMFGSEPIYTFERSHAKKFGWRYGPIVGPSSKWVSMTRYPKWTGFGARANMVCLNHEASAWVSHSSRCTCYTSQQTEEVEGKLNTTS
;
A
#
# COMPACT_ATOMS: atom_id res chain seq x y z
N MET A 1 -5.42 13.47 -13.67
CA MET A 1 -5.28 12.26 -14.50
C MET A 1 -4.37 11.28 -13.78
N LEU A 2 -3.13 11.68 -13.44
CA LEU A 2 -2.22 10.90 -12.57
C LEU A 2 -2.87 10.34 -11.31
N GLU A 3 -3.64 11.13 -10.56
CA GLU A 3 -4.38 10.61 -9.40
C GLU A 3 -5.35 9.47 -9.76
N SER A 4 -6.04 9.61 -10.89
CA SER A 4 -6.98 8.60 -11.39
C SER A 4 -6.23 7.34 -11.81
N ASP A 5 -5.14 7.49 -12.57
CA ASP A 5 -4.35 6.36 -13.04
C ASP A 5 -3.65 5.66 -11.90
N HIS A 6 -3.16 6.40 -10.91
CA HIS A 6 -2.59 5.85 -9.68
C HIS A 6 -3.65 5.09 -8.89
N ARG A 7 -4.80 5.72 -8.61
CA ARG A 7 -5.89 5.09 -7.85
C ARG A 7 -6.42 3.85 -8.53
N THR A 8 -6.56 3.92 -9.85
CA THR A 8 -7.04 2.83 -10.70
C THR A 8 -5.97 1.76 -10.86
N SER A 9 -4.68 2.08 -10.93
CA SER A 9 -3.61 1.08 -10.98
C SER A 9 -3.50 0.32 -9.66
N LEU A 10 -3.57 1.04 -8.54
CA LEU A 10 -3.73 0.48 -7.19
C LEU A 10 -5.05 -0.27 -7.01
N TYR A 11 -5.88 -0.43 -8.04
CA TYR A 11 -7.13 -1.17 -7.97
C TYR A 11 -7.24 -2.26 -9.06
N HIS A 12 -6.79 -1.99 -10.30
CA HIS A 12 -6.82 -2.92 -11.44
C HIS A 12 -5.69 -3.94 -11.44
N TYR A 13 -4.49 -3.63 -10.93
CA TYR A 13 -3.43 -4.64 -10.80
C TYR A 13 -3.82 -5.77 -9.83
N TRP A 14 -4.84 -5.56 -9.00
CA TRP A 14 -5.36 -6.54 -8.06
C TRP A 14 -6.37 -7.50 -8.68
N GLY A 15 -7.01 -7.11 -9.80
CA GLY A 15 -7.93 -7.98 -10.53
C GLY A 15 -7.28 -8.87 -11.58
N THR A 16 -6.01 -8.65 -11.94
CA THR A 16 -5.41 -9.25 -13.15
C THR A 16 -4.09 -9.99 -12.96
N ILE A 17 -3.39 -9.84 -11.82
CA ILE A 17 -2.12 -10.56 -11.60
C ILE A 17 -2.13 -11.21 -10.22
N SER A 18 -2.63 -12.44 -10.17
CA SER A 18 -2.36 -13.34 -9.04
C SER A 18 -0.86 -13.62 -9.01
N LEU A 19 -0.15 -13.12 -7.99
CA LEU A 19 1.26 -13.43 -7.80
C LEU A 19 1.37 -14.85 -7.25
N ARG A 20 2.24 -15.66 -7.84
CA ARG A 20 2.57 -17.00 -7.36
C ARG A 20 4.02 -17.05 -6.91
N MET A 21 4.35 -17.91 -5.94
CA MET A 21 5.69 -18.12 -5.42
C MET A 21 6.67 -18.41 -6.56
N ALA A 22 6.29 -19.33 -7.46
CA ALA A 22 7.08 -19.67 -8.64
C ALA A 22 7.23 -18.51 -9.65
N GLY A 23 6.35 -17.51 -9.60
CA GLY A 23 6.39 -16.32 -10.44
C GLY A 23 7.30 -15.21 -9.92
N ILE A 24 7.65 -15.20 -8.62
CA ILE A 24 8.47 -14.15 -8.02
C ILE A 24 9.85 -14.02 -8.70
N PRO A 25 10.60 -15.10 -8.97
CA PRO A 25 11.89 -15.00 -9.67
C PRO A 25 11.77 -14.47 -11.11
N CYS A 26 10.57 -14.49 -11.69
CA CYS A 26 10.29 -14.09 -13.06
C CYS A 26 9.65 -12.69 -13.17
N LEU A 27 9.51 -11.94 -12.07
CA LEU A 27 8.90 -10.61 -12.08
C LEU A 27 9.58 -9.70 -13.11
N GLN A 28 8.81 -9.10 -14.01
CA GLN A 28 9.33 -8.22 -15.05
C GLN A 28 8.32 -7.17 -15.49
N GLY A 29 8.80 -6.15 -16.21
CA GLY A 29 7.95 -5.09 -16.77
C GLY A 29 7.02 -4.48 -15.73
N LYS A 30 5.72 -4.48 -16.03
CA LYS A 30 4.66 -3.95 -15.15
C LYS A 30 4.63 -4.57 -13.75
N GLN A 31 4.84 -5.90 -13.66
CA GLN A 31 4.76 -6.62 -12.38
C GLN A 31 5.88 -6.21 -11.44
N ALA A 32 7.09 -6.07 -11.96
CA ALA A 32 8.22 -5.60 -11.18
C ALA A 32 8.06 -4.12 -10.80
N LEU A 33 7.60 -3.28 -11.74
CA LEU A 33 7.40 -1.85 -11.53
C LEU A 33 6.50 -1.53 -10.32
N ASP A 34 5.57 -2.41 -9.99
CA ASP A 34 4.64 -2.21 -8.88
C ASP A 34 5.32 -2.25 -7.49
N PHE A 35 6.51 -2.84 -7.39
CA PHE A 35 7.31 -2.87 -6.15
C PHE A 35 8.18 -1.62 -5.94
N PHE A 36 8.46 -0.86 -7.01
CA PHE A 36 9.29 0.33 -6.93
C PHE A 36 8.50 1.54 -6.40
N ASN A 37 9.23 2.48 -5.80
CA ASN A 37 8.71 3.70 -5.19
C ASN A 37 7.65 3.45 -4.10
N LYS A 38 7.67 2.27 -3.48
CA LYS A 38 6.82 1.92 -2.34
C LYS A 38 7.61 2.05 -1.05
N THR A 39 6.99 2.55 0.02
CA THR A 39 7.71 2.80 1.28
C THR A 39 7.94 1.54 2.08
N VAL A 40 6.97 0.63 2.15
CA VAL A 40 7.12 -0.65 2.86
C VAL A 40 6.40 -1.80 2.13
N PRO A 41 6.90 -3.04 2.21
CA PRO A 41 6.11 -4.22 1.87
C PRO A 41 5.19 -4.62 3.04
N ILE A 42 3.92 -4.92 2.73
CA ILE A 42 2.94 -5.51 3.65
C ILE A 42 2.61 -6.91 3.14
N TYR A 43 3.04 -7.95 3.85
CA TYR A 43 2.73 -9.34 3.52
C TYR A 43 1.41 -9.75 4.15
N MET A 44 0.48 -10.28 3.36
CA MET A 44 -0.77 -10.89 3.82
C MET A 44 -0.62 -12.41 3.84
N LEU A 45 -0.61 -13.00 5.04
CA LEU A 45 -0.24 -14.40 5.23
C LEU A 45 -1.46 -15.28 5.33
N ARG A 46 -1.42 -16.44 4.67
CA ARG A 46 -2.54 -17.39 4.67
C ARG A 46 -2.44 -18.34 5.86
N GLY A 47 -3.59 -18.60 6.47
CA GLY A 47 -3.72 -19.57 7.55
C GLY A 47 -4.01 -20.96 6.99
N ASP A 48 -4.21 -21.92 7.89
CA ASP A 48 -4.68 -23.24 7.52
C ASP A 48 -6.05 -23.22 6.81
N LYS A 49 -6.48 -24.36 6.27
CA LYS A 49 -7.80 -24.50 5.61
C LYS A 49 -8.99 -24.01 6.45
N GLN A 50 -8.90 -24.01 7.79
CA GLN A 50 -9.95 -23.53 8.70
C GLN A 50 -9.86 -22.00 8.91
N LYS A 51 -8.66 -21.42 8.77
CA LYS A 51 -8.35 -19.99 8.84
C LYS A 51 -8.18 -19.33 7.46
N ARG A 52 -8.83 -19.85 6.40
CA ARG A 52 -8.87 -19.16 5.10
C ARG A 52 -9.63 -17.84 5.26
N GLY A 53 -8.90 -16.78 5.60
CA GLY A 53 -9.47 -15.48 5.91
C GLY A 53 -10.19 -14.85 4.72
N LEU A 54 -10.90 -13.76 4.98
CA LEU A 54 -11.74 -13.06 4.00
C LEU A 54 -10.88 -12.21 3.06
N TYR A 55 -9.98 -12.88 2.34
CA TYR A 55 -8.88 -12.32 1.60
C TYR A 55 -9.29 -11.22 0.63
N SER A 56 -10.25 -11.49 -0.26
CA SER A 56 -10.72 -10.52 -1.26
C SER A 56 -11.27 -9.25 -0.59
N LEU A 57 -12.02 -9.41 0.50
CA LEU A 57 -12.61 -8.31 1.24
C LEU A 57 -11.56 -7.49 1.99
N LEU A 58 -10.63 -8.16 2.67
CA LEU A 58 -9.51 -7.50 3.35
C LEU A 58 -8.67 -6.71 2.35
N THR A 59 -8.32 -7.30 1.20
CA THR A 59 -7.49 -6.62 0.22
C THR A 59 -8.10 -5.29 -0.21
N VAL A 60 -9.38 -5.26 -0.58
CA VAL A 60 -10.04 -4.00 -0.99
C VAL A 60 -10.11 -3.00 0.17
N THR A 61 -10.46 -3.47 1.36
CA THR A 61 -10.61 -2.64 2.57
C THR A 61 -9.27 -2.02 2.99
N LEU A 62 -8.21 -2.84 3.04
CA LEU A 62 -6.85 -2.44 3.40
C LEU A 62 -6.31 -1.39 2.42
N HIS A 63 -6.51 -1.59 1.11
CA HIS A 63 -6.09 -0.60 0.11
C HIS A 63 -6.79 0.73 0.29
N ASN A 64 -8.11 0.71 0.49
CA ASN A 64 -8.88 1.94 0.70
C ASN A 64 -8.46 2.65 1.98
N TYR A 65 -8.18 1.90 3.04
CA TYR A 65 -7.64 2.42 4.29
C TYR A 65 -6.27 3.09 4.11
N LEU A 66 -5.30 2.37 3.54
CA LEU A 66 -3.94 2.89 3.30
C LEU A 66 -3.97 4.13 2.39
N TYR A 67 -4.78 4.09 1.33
CA TYR A 67 -4.95 5.22 0.43
C TYR A 67 -5.52 6.44 1.14
N ARG A 68 -6.54 6.29 1.98
CA ARG A 68 -7.13 7.41 2.76
C ARG A 68 -6.15 8.00 3.79
N LYS A 69 -5.30 7.18 4.39
CA LYS A 69 -4.29 7.65 5.35
C LYS A 69 -3.18 8.44 4.66
N TRP A 70 -2.71 7.96 3.51
CA TRP A 70 -1.58 8.55 2.79
C TRP A 70 -1.98 9.71 1.85
N PHE A 71 -3.04 9.53 1.06
CA PHE A 71 -3.44 10.50 0.04
C PHE A 71 -4.24 11.64 0.64
N ARG A 72 -3.73 12.87 0.46
CA ARG A 72 -4.39 14.11 0.81
C ARG A 72 -4.73 14.84 -0.50
N PRO A 73 -6.02 15.00 -0.83
CA PRO A 73 -6.43 15.70 -2.05
C PRO A 73 -5.76 17.06 -2.19
N TYR A 74 -5.19 17.32 -3.37
CA TYR A 74 -4.46 18.56 -3.69
C TYR A 74 -3.28 18.88 -2.75
N ARG A 75 -2.73 17.87 -2.07
CA ARG A 75 -1.58 18.03 -1.17
C ARG A 75 -0.56 16.92 -1.28
N THR A 76 -0.95 15.76 -1.81
CA THR A 76 -0.03 14.66 -2.10
C THR A 76 0.45 14.76 -3.54
N ASP A 77 1.75 14.86 -3.72
CA ASP A 77 2.41 14.78 -5.01
C ASP A 77 2.65 13.29 -5.31
N ILE A 78 2.06 12.75 -6.38
CA ILE A 78 2.16 11.32 -6.74
C ILE A 78 3.17 11.16 -7.87
N GLU A 79 4.42 10.94 -7.54
CA GLU A 79 5.49 10.80 -8.53
C GLU A 79 5.74 9.31 -8.88
N ARG A 80 5.60 8.93 -10.16
CA ARG A 80 5.98 7.59 -10.69
C ARG A 80 5.55 6.39 -9.83
N GLY A 81 4.28 6.39 -9.45
CA GLY A 81 3.67 5.29 -8.69
C GLY A 81 4.06 5.26 -7.21
N GLN A 82 4.55 6.37 -6.67
CA GLN A 82 4.83 6.52 -5.24
C GLN A 82 3.59 6.18 -4.41
N PHE A 83 3.77 5.35 -3.39
CA PHE A 83 2.72 5.00 -2.44
C PHE A 83 3.32 4.46 -1.13
N ILE A 84 2.59 4.60 -0.01
CA ILE A 84 3.09 4.21 1.32
C ILE A 84 3.38 2.71 1.47
N ALA A 85 2.75 1.86 0.66
CA ALA A 85 2.89 0.42 0.84
C ALA A 85 2.71 -0.37 -0.46
N LYS A 86 3.38 -1.51 -0.55
CA LYS A 86 3.02 -2.59 -1.46
C LYS A 86 2.38 -3.72 -0.66
N VAL A 87 1.08 -3.94 -0.84
CA VAL A 87 0.44 -5.14 -0.32
C VAL A 87 0.85 -6.35 -1.18
N ILE A 88 1.35 -7.39 -0.54
CA ILE A 88 1.87 -8.60 -1.18
C ILE A 88 1.01 -9.75 -0.69
N ASP A 89 0.23 -10.29 -1.62
CA ASP A 89 -0.39 -11.60 -1.47
C ASP A 89 0.10 -12.51 -2.56
N VAL A 90 0.35 -13.75 -2.17
CA VAL A 90 0.82 -14.80 -3.04
C VAL A 90 -0.15 -15.98 -2.92
N GLU A 91 -0.65 -16.45 -4.06
CA GLU A 91 -1.75 -17.41 -4.16
C GLU A 91 -1.41 -18.78 -3.56
N ASP A 92 -0.20 -19.26 -3.82
CA ASP A 92 0.33 -20.57 -3.49
C ASP A 92 1.39 -20.49 -2.37
N GLN A 93 1.32 -19.45 -1.53
CA GLN A 93 2.18 -19.37 -0.34
C GLN A 93 1.91 -20.52 0.64
N PRO A 94 2.94 -20.98 1.38
CA PRO A 94 2.75 -21.94 2.46
C PRO A 94 1.76 -21.41 3.51
N GLU A 95 0.98 -22.32 4.09
CA GLU A 95 0.11 -21.99 5.23
C GLU A 95 0.96 -21.63 6.45
N SER A 96 0.50 -20.67 7.25
CA SER A 96 1.12 -20.28 8.52
C SER A 96 0.16 -20.59 9.67
N SER A 97 0.65 -21.31 10.68
CA SER A 97 -0.12 -21.70 11.88
C SER A 97 -0.02 -20.67 12.99
N ASP A 98 1.06 -19.91 13.01
CA ASP A 98 1.50 -19.01 14.06
C ASP A 98 2.35 -17.87 13.49
N GLU A 99 2.72 -16.92 14.33
CA GLU A 99 3.53 -15.77 13.90
C GLU A 99 4.93 -16.16 13.43
N ALA A 100 5.57 -17.19 14.00
CA ALA A 100 6.92 -17.57 13.61
C ALA A 100 6.94 -18.15 12.19
N THR A 101 5.97 -18.99 11.86
CA THR A 101 5.77 -19.51 10.50
C THR A 101 5.34 -18.41 9.54
N ALA A 102 4.46 -17.48 9.96
CA ALA A 102 4.06 -16.32 9.16
C ALA A 102 5.25 -15.42 8.78
N VAL A 103 6.11 -15.10 9.75
CA VAL A 103 7.34 -14.30 9.53
C VAL A 103 8.32 -15.03 8.61
N ASN A 104 8.49 -16.35 8.76
CA ASN A 104 9.34 -17.14 7.87
C ASN A 104 8.86 -17.11 6.41
N VAL A 105 7.55 -17.26 6.19
CA VAL A 105 6.95 -17.16 4.86
C VAL A 105 7.17 -15.77 4.27
N ALA A 106 6.89 -14.71 5.04
CA ALA A 106 7.13 -13.34 4.63
C ALA A 106 8.60 -13.07 4.27
N MET A 107 9.54 -13.57 5.07
CA MET A 107 10.98 -13.41 4.82
C MET A 107 11.46 -14.18 3.59
N THR A 108 10.88 -15.35 3.31
CA THR A 108 11.13 -16.11 2.08
C THR A 108 10.69 -15.30 0.85
N MET A 109 9.46 -14.78 0.87
CA MET A 109 8.95 -13.92 -0.20
C MET A 109 9.79 -12.66 -0.37
N ARG A 110 10.11 -11.99 0.74
CA ARG A 110 10.96 -10.79 0.78
C ARG A 110 12.29 -11.04 0.11
N SER A 111 12.97 -12.13 0.47
CA SER A 111 14.29 -12.47 -0.07
C SER A 111 14.21 -12.72 -1.58
N ALA A 112 13.20 -13.46 -2.05
CA ALA A 112 12.99 -13.72 -3.46
C ALA A 112 12.65 -12.45 -4.26
N ILE A 113 11.77 -11.60 -3.73
CA ILE A 113 11.40 -10.32 -4.34
C ILE A 113 12.63 -9.40 -4.38
N HIS A 114 13.33 -9.23 -3.26
CA HIS A 114 14.48 -8.33 -3.17
C HIS A 114 15.58 -8.75 -4.13
N ALA A 115 15.96 -10.04 -4.13
CA ALA A 115 16.93 -10.59 -5.06
C ALA A 115 16.51 -10.38 -6.52
N ARG A 116 15.22 -10.55 -6.85
CA ARG A 116 14.74 -10.30 -8.21
C ARG A 116 14.84 -8.83 -8.58
N LEU A 117 14.38 -7.92 -7.73
CA LEU A 117 14.36 -6.48 -8.03
C LEU A 117 15.77 -5.92 -8.22
N LEU A 118 16.76 -6.38 -7.44
CA LEU A 118 18.17 -5.96 -7.59
C LEU A 118 18.80 -6.44 -8.91
N ASN A 119 18.32 -7.53 -9.48
CA ASN A 119 18.82 -8.10 -10.74
C ASN A 119 18.11 -7.55 -11.99
N LEU A 120 17.13 -6.67 -11.82
CA LEU A 120 16.48 -6.02 -12.96
C LEU A 120 17.36 -4.88 -13.49
N PRO A 121 17.33 -4.62 -14.80
CA PRO A 121 17.97 -3.43 -15.36
C PRO A 121 17.50 -2.18 -14.62
N PRO A 122 18.40 -1.27 -14.24
CA PRO A 122 18.02 -0.06 -13.54
C PRO A 122 17.07 0.73 -14.41
N LYS A 123 15.95 1.14 -13.82
CA LYS A 123 14.93 1.90 -14.51
C LYS A 123 14.83 3.29 -13.91
N GLN A 124 15.02 4.30 -14.76
CA GLN A 124 15.12 5.68 -14.32
C GLN A 124 13.90 6.07 -13.47
N PHE A 125 14.17 6.59 -12.27
CA PHE A 125 13.17 7.03 -11.28
C PHE A 125 12.26 5.93 -10.72
N TYR A 126 12.59 4.66 -10.90
CA TYR A 126 11.95 3.54 -10.23
C TYR A 126 12.98 2.91 -9.29
N ASN A 127 12.92 3.29 -8.02
CA ASN A 127 13.90 2.89 -7.01
C ASN A 127 13.26 2.02 -5.92
N ILE A 128 14.00 1.02 -5.44
CA ILE A 128 13.62 0.28 -4.23
C ILE A 128 13.93 1.22 -3.06
N ARG A 129 12.90 1.69 -2.35
CA ARG A 129 13.11 2.63 -1.24
C ARG A 129 13.91 1.96 -0.12
N THR A 130 14.70 2.74 0.59
CA THR A 130 15.51 2.26 1.72
C THR A 130 14.64 1.68 2.83
N LEU A 131 13.53 2.34 3.16
CA LEU A 131 12.52 1.80 4.08
C LEU A 131 11.88 0.49 3.60
N PHE A 132 11.74 0.29 2.29
CA PHE A 132 11.18 -0.94 1.72
C PHE A 132 12.09 -2.14 1.99
N LYS A 133 13.40 -1.89 2.02
CA LYS A 133 14.42 -2.89 2.37
C LYS A 133 14.51 -3.08 3.88
N ALA A 134 14.48 -2.00 4.65
CA ALA A 134 14.73 -1.99 6.09
C ALA A 134 13.59 -2.57 6.95
N LEU A 135 12.35 -2.49 6.46
CA LEU A 135 11.15 -2.87 7.20
C LEU A 135 10.30 -3.88 6.44
N ILE A 136 9.63 -4.74 7.18
CA ILE A 136 8.48 -5.50 6.68
C ILE A 136 7.30 -5.35 7.64
N VAL A 137 6.10 -5.36 7.07
CA VAL A 137 4.85 -5.54 7.82
C VAL A 137 4.26 -6.88 7.46
N VAL A 138 3.84 -7.64 8.46
CA VAL A 138 3.23 -8.96 8.34
C VAL A 138 1.83 -8.85 8.92
N ILE A 139 0.82 -9.27 8.14
CA ILE A 139 -0.56 -9.44 8.59
C ILE A 139 -0.80 -10.95 8.73
N PRO A 140 -0.75 -11.50 9.95
CA PRO A 140 -1.06 -12.90 10.19
C PRO A 140 -2.49 -13.24 9.80
N ALA A 141 -2.75 -14.47 9.36
CA ALA A 141 -4.10 -14.92 8.99
C ALA A 141 -5.13 -14.77 10.12
N GLU A 142 -4.69 -14.99 11.35
CA GLU A 142 -5.50 -14.80 12.57
C GLU A 142 -5.98 -13.35 12.76
N SER A 143 -5.39 -12.38 12.06
CA SER A 143 -5.82 -10.99 12.15
C SER A 143 -7.05 -10.67 11.29
N TYR A 144 -7.46 -11.58 10.38
CA TYR A 144 -8.54 -11.30 9.41
C TYR A 144 -9.42 -12.49 9.02
N TYR A 145 -9.49 -13.52 9.87
CA TYR A 145 -10.36 -14.66 9.63
C TYR A 145 -11.84 -14.40 9.94
N ILE A 146 -12.16 -13.30 10.64
CA ILE A 146 -13.53 -12.84 10.94
C ILE A 146 -13.81 -11.48 10.32
N CYS A 147 -15.09 -11.24 9.98
CA CYS A 147 -15.52 -10.02 9.29
C CYS A 147 -15.38 -8.76 10.17
N SER A 148 -15.58 -8.87 11.49
CA SER A 148 -15.46 -7.74 12.42
C SER A 148 -14.06 -7.12 12.40
N SER A 149 -13.01 -7.94 12.34
CA SER A 149 -11.62 -7.46 12.23
C SER A 149 -11.37 -6.64 10.96
N ILE A 150 -12.09 -6.93 9.88
CA ILE A 150 -11.96 -6.21 8.60
C ILE A 150 -12.82 -4.94 8.62
N CYS A 151 -14.01 -4.97 9.24
CA CYS A 151 -14.83 -3.77 9.45
C CYS A 151 -14.04 -2.66 10.15
N THR A 152 -13.19 -3.05 11.10
CA THR A 152 -12.31 -2.15 11.85
C THR A 152 -10.85 -2.39 11.49
N VAL A 153 -10.53 -2.39 10.19
CA VAL A 153 -9.17 -2.65 9.67
C VAL A 153 -8.07 -1.84 10.36
N SER A 154 -8.36 -0.65 10.90
CA SER A 154 -7.40 0.19 11.60
C SER A 154 -6.85 -0.43 12.89
N ILE A 155 -7.68 -1.20 13.62
CA ILE A 155 -7.28 -1.88 14.86
C ILE A 155 -6.79 -3.31 14.62
N MET A 156 -6.72 -3.76 13.37
CA MET A 156 -6.20 -5.07 13.00
C MET A 156 -4.77 -5.22 13.52
N THR A 157 -4.49 -6.37 14.16
CA THR A 157 -3.15 -6.69 14.63
C THR A 157 -2.22 -6.91 13.44
N VAL A 158 -1.02 -6.33 13.52
CA VAL A 158 0.06 -6.52 12.55
C VAL A 158 1.37 -6.67 13.30
N LEU A 159 2.35 -7.29 12.63
CA LEU A 159 3.71 -7.35 13.10
C LEU A 159 4.59 -6.47 12.21
N VAL A 160 5.46 -5.67 12.82
CA VAL A 160 6.43 -4.83 12.10
C VAL A 160 7.82 -5.26 12.51
N PHE A 161 8.66 -5.66 11.55
CA PHE A 161 10.00 -6.18 11.81
C PHE A 161 11.08 -5.38 11.09
N LEU A 162 12.22 -5.25 11.77
CA LEU A 162 13.47 -4.75 11.19
C LEU A 162 14.19 -5.89 10.49
N THR A 163 14.61 -5.66 9.25
CA THR A 163 15.29 -6.66 8.42
C THR A 163 16.81 -6.69 8.65
N GLY A 164 17.33 -5.66 9.32
CA GLY A 164 18.77 -5.41 9.49
C GLY A 164 19.40 -4.62 8.33
N GLU A 165 18.67 -4.37 7.24
CA GLU A 165 19.17 -3.56 6.13
C GLU A 165 19.08 -2.07 6.45
N ASN A 166 20.21 -1.45 6.78
CA ASN A 166 20.29 -0.04 7.18
C ASN A 166 20.87 0.88 6.09
N ASP A 167 21.35 0.32 4.99
CA ASP A 167 22.06 1.05 3.95
C ASP A 167 21.16 2.10 3.26
N GLY A 168 21.60 3.36 3.33
CA GLY A 168 20.93 4.51 2.73
C GLY A 168 19.82 5.12 3.57
N LEU A 169 19.58 4.66 4.79
CA LEU A 169 18.66 5.32 5.72
C LEU A 169 19.27 6.63 6.24
N SER A 170 18.42 7.63 6.46
CA SER A 170 18.81 8.90 7.10
C SER A 170 19.27 8.74 8.55
N GLY A 171 18.88 7.64 9.20
CA GLY A 171 19.27 7.26 10.55
C GLY A 171 18.69 5.91 10.95
N PRO A 172 19.14 5.33 12.09
CA PRO A 172 18.64 4.05 12.56
C PRO A 172 17.12 4.09 12.78
N ILE A 173 16.46 2.96 12.55
CA ILE A 173 15.04 2.79 12.85
C ILE A 173 14.93 2.21 14.27
N SER A 174 14.17 2.89 15.12
CA SER A 174 13.82 2.42 16.45
C SER A 174 12.32 2.52 16.66
N PHE A 175 11.78 1.63 17.50
CA PHE A 175 10.38 1.64 17.91
C PHE A 175 10.11 2.51 19.15
N ASP A 176 11.13 3.19 19.68
CA ASP A 176 11.00 3.96 20.93
C ASP A 176 9.93 5.07 20.85
N SER A 177 9.68 5.64 19.66
CA SER A 177 8.63 6.65 19.47
C SER A 177 7.20 6.10 19.57
N ILE A 178 7.04 4.79 19.62
CA ILE A 178 5.74 4.10 19.71
C ILE A 178 5.72 3.06 20.85
N ASP A 179 6.70 3.08 21.76
CA ASP A 179 6.88 2.05 22.80
C ASP A 179 5.65 1.87 23.71
N ASP A 180 4.89 2.94 23.93
CA ASP A 180 3.65 2.95 24.72
C ASP A 180 2.45 2.30 24.01
N LYS A 181 2.57 2.00 22.72
CA LYS A 181 1.48 1.51 21.84
C LYS A 181 1.78 0.15 21.22
N VAL A 182 2.87 -0.48 21.62
CA VAL A 182 3.36 -1.72 21.00
C VAL A 182 3.77 -2.75 22.03
N GLU A 183 3.73 -4.00 21.61
CA GLU A 183 4.36 -5.10 22.32
C GLU A 183 5.62 -5.50 21.56
N ARG A 184 6.80 -5.48 22.20
CA ARG A 184 8.05 -5.89 21.57
C ARG A 184 8.06 -7.41 21.38
N VAL A 185 8.43 -7.86 20.19
CA VAL A 185 8.51 -9.28 19.83
C VAL A 185 9.87 -9.63 19.25
N PHE A 186 10.31 -10.86 19.50
CA PHE A 186 11.53 -11.41 18.94
C PHE A 186 11.23 -12.77 18.30
N ILE A 187 11.26 -12.82 16.97
CA ILE A 187 10.85 -13.99 16.20
C ILE A 187 11.94 -14.34 15.20
N ASN A 188 12.44 -15.57 15.25
CA ASN A 188 13.48 -16.09 14.35
C ASN A 188 14.71 -15.18 14.22
N GLY A 189 15.15 -14.57 15.33
CA GLY A 189 16.30 -13.67 15.34
C GLY A 189 15.99 -12.23 14.95
N MET A 190 14.75 -11.91 14.58
CA MET A 190 14.33 -10.58 14.17
C MET A 190 13.71 -9.79 15.31
N HIS A 191 14.14 -8.54 15.46
CA HIS A 191 13.50 -7.58 16.35
C HIS A 191 12.29 -6.94 15.66
N GLY A 192 11.16 -6.97 16.34
CA GLY A 192 9.94 -6.35 15.84
C GLY A 192 9.00 -5.94 16.94
N VAL A 193 7.82 -5.51 16.52
CA VAL A 193 6.71 -5.13 17.39
C VAL A 193 5.40 -5.69 16.87
N ARG A 194 4.53 -6.10 17.80
CA ARG A 194 3.12 -6.36 17.57
C ARG A 194 2.32 -5.11 17.92
N THR A 195 1.46 -4.68 17.02
CA THR A 195 0.65 -3.46 17.20
C THR A 195 -0.57 -3.44 16.29
N LYS A 196 -1.36 -2.36 16.38
CA LYS A 196 -2.49 -2.09 15.48
C LYS A 196 -1.99 -1.54 14.14
N LEU A 197 -2.70 -1.83 13.06
CA LEU A 197 -2.40 -1.33 11.73
C LEU A 197 -2.30 0.20 11.70
N GLU A 198 -3.15 0.92 12.43
CA GLU A 198 -3.08 2.39 12.52
C GLU A 198 -1.76 2.91 13.07
N VAL A 199 -1.24 2.29 14.13
CA VAL A 199 0.03 2.66 14.76
C VAL A 199 1.18 2.36 13.82
N ALA A 200 1.16 1.19 13.17
CA ALA A 200 2.17 0.82 12.18
C ALA A 200 2.20 1.80 10.99
N VAL A 201 1.04 2.14 10.43
CA VAL A 201 0.94 3.07 9.29
C VAL A 201 1.42 4.48 9.68
N GLU A 202 1.04 4.96 10.86
CA GLU A 202 1.49 6.27 11.37
C GLU A 202 3.01 6.30 11.58
N PHE A 203 3.58 5.22 12.11
CA PHE A 203 5.03 5.06 12.25
C PHE A 203 5.75 5.05 10.88
N ILE A 204 5.22 4.31 9.89
CA ILE A 204 5.81 4.25 8.55
C ILE A 204 5.73 5.62 7.85
N MET A 205 4.62 6.34 7.98
CA MET A 205 4.48 7.70 7.45
C MET A 205 5.44 8.69 8.11
N PHE A 206 5.67 8.55 9.42
CA PHE A 206 6.68 9.32 10.13
C PHE A 206 8.09 9.04 9.58
N LEU A 207 8.45 7.77 9.36
CA LEU A 207 9.73 7.41 8.76
C LEU A 207 9.85 7.92 7.32
N GLU A 208 8.81 7.80 6.50
CA GLU A 208 8.79 8.37 5.13
C GLU A 208 9.11 9.87 5.17
N GLN A 209 8.44 10.62 6.03
CA GLN A 209 8.67 12.05 6.19
C GLN A 209 10.10 12.35 6.65
N ARG A 210 10.67 11.52 7.53
CA ARG A 210 12.05 11.67 7.98
C ARG A 210 13.03 11.50 6.82
N GLU A 211 12.86 10.46 6.01
CA GLU A 211 13.70 10.22 4.83
C GLU A 211 13.53 11.35 3.78
N ASP A 212 12.29 11.78 3.53
CA ASP A 212 12.00 12.88 2.60
C ASP A 212 12.60 14.22 3.10
N THR A 213 12.69 14.43 4.41
CA THR A 213 13.34 15.62 4.99
C THR A 213 14.86 15.58 4.81
N ALA A 214 15.47 14.40 4.90
CA ALA A 214 16.91 14.22 4.78
C ALA A 214 17.39 14.25 3.32
N PHE A 215 16.62 13.64 2.41
CA PHE A 215 17.05 13.39 1.03
C PHE A 215 16.20 14.09 -0.04
N GLY A 216 15.13 14.78 0.37
CA GLY A 216 14.10 15.27 -0.54
C GLY A 216 13.12 14.17 -0.96
N PRO A 217 12.02 14.54 -1.65
CA PRO A 217 11.03 13.58 -2.15
C PRO A 217 11.67 12.61 -3.14
N GLN A 218 11.33 11.33 -3.01
CA GLN A 218 11.84 10.27 -3.88
C GLN A 218 10.70 9.52 -4.60
N PRO A 219 10.74 9.42 -5.95
CA PRO A 219 11.82 9.93 -6.82
C PRO A 219 11.77 11.46 -6.98
N ASP A 220 12.90 12.06 -7.35
CA ASP A 220 13.03 13.51 -7.51
C ASP A 220 12.06 14.06 -8.59
N PRO A 221 11.11 14.95 -8.23
CA PRO A 221 10.10 15.47 -9.15
C PRO A 221 10.65 16.41 -10.23
N VAL A 222 11.80 17.06 -10.00
CA VAL A 222 12.47 17.91 -10.99
C VAL A 222 13.18 17.02 -12.00
N ALA A 223 13.98 16.09 -11.52
CA ALA A 223 14.74 15.19 -12.39
C ALA A 223 13.80 14.31 -13.22
N SER A 224 12.71 13.82 -12.62
CA SER A 224 11.74 12.92 -13.26
C SER A 224 10.98 13.52 -14.44
N THR A 225 10.94 14.85 -14.53
CA THR A 225 10.19 15.65 -15.51
C THR A 225 11.08 16.42 -16.48
N ALA A 226 12.41 16.37 -16.29
CA ALA A 226 13.38 16.95 -17.20
C ALA A 226 13.21 16.33 -18.60
N GLY A 227 13.17 17.19 -19.63
CA GLY A 227 12.77 16.82 -21.00
C GLY A 227 13.71 15.90 -21.77
N ASP A 228 14.73 15.33 -21.13
CA ASP A 228 15.83 14.58 -21.74
C ASP A 228 15.96 13.14 -21.22
N THR A 229 14.87 12.58 -20.69
CA THR A 229 14.86 11.17 -20.30
C THR A 229 14.76 10.32 -21.56
N THR A 230 15.88 9.70 -21.93
CA THR A 230 15.99 8.64 -22.93
C THR A 230 14.76 7.74 -22.89
N VAL A 231 14.13 7.63 -24.05
CA VAL A 231 12.77 7.16 -24.31
C VAL A 231 12.52 5.73 -23.79
N GLU A 232 12.23 5.57 -22.50
CA GLU A 232 11.53 4.37 -22.02
C GLU A 232 10.03 4.63 -22.02
N ARG A 233 9.42 4.23 -23.14
CA ARG A 233 7.97 4.27 -23.34
C ARG A 233 7.30 3.31 -22.37
N MET A 234 6.45 3.81 -21.49
CA MET A 234 5.40 2.97 -20.93
C MET A 234 4.46 2.62 -22.09
N PHE A 235 4.52 1.39 -22.60
CA PHE A 235 3.59 0.82 -23.59
C PHE A 235 3.65 1.32 -25.03
N GLY A 236 4.77 1.87 -25.50
CA GLY A 236 4.80 2.47 -26.85
C GLY A 236 3.97 3.74 -26.97
N SER A 237 3.29 4.18 -25.91
CA SER A 237 2.70 5.49 -25.75
C SER A 237 3.71 6.51 -25.24
N GLU A 238 3.42 7.76 -25.56
CA GLU A 238 4.08 9.00 -25.15
C GLU A 238 4.64 8.98 -23.70
N PRO A 239 5.80 9.61 -23.41
CA PRO A 239 6.33 9.73 -22.05
C PRO A 239 5.25 10.28 -21.09
N ILE A 240 5.18 9.76 -19.85
CA ILE A 240 4.11 10.10 -18.88
C ILE A 240 3.83 11.62 -18.79
N TYR A 241 4.90 12.42 -18.87
CA TYR A 241 4.86 13.87 -18.79
C TYR A 241 4.56 14.61 -20.11
N THR A 242 4.58 13.98 -21.29
CA THR A 242 4.24 14.70 -22.54
C THR A 242 2.75 14.99 -22.62
N PHE A 243 1.91 14.06 -22.17
CA PHE A 243 0.47 14.28 -22.11
C PHE A 243 0.12 15.37 -21.10
N GLU A 244 0.70 15.32 -19.90
CA GLU A 244 0.50 16.33 -18.85
C GLU A 244 1.03 17.69 -19.27
N ARG A 245 2.19 17.75 -19.94
CA ARG A 245 2.73 18.99 -20.50
C ARG A 245 1.81 19.59 -21.54
N SER A 246 1.25 18.76 -22.42
CA SER A 246 0.27 19.20 -23.41
C SER A 246 -0.99 19.76 -22.76
N HIS A 247 -1.49 19.12 -21.70
CA HIS A 247 -2.65 19.59 -20.95
C HIS A 247 -2.37 20.87 -20.16
N ALA A 248 -1.24 20.95 -19.46
CA ALA A 248 -0.83 22.14 -18.73
C ALA A 248 -0.74 23.36 -19.66
N LYS A 249 -0.12 23.20 -20.85
CA LYS A 249 -0.10 24.24 -21.90
C LYS A 249 -1.52 24.62 -22.35
N LYS A 250 -2.38 23.64 -22.62
CA LYS A 250 -3.79 23.87 -22.99
C LYS A 250 -4.55 24.64 -21.90
N PHE A 251 -4.24 24.41 -20.63
CA PHE A 251 -4.83 25.10 -19.48
C PHE A 251 -4.11 26.40 -19.09
N GLY A 252 -3.22 26.91 -19.94
CA GLY A 252 -2.63 28.24 -19.78
C GLY A 252 -1.34 28.29 -18.96
N TRP A 253 -0.66 27.17 -18.74
CA TRP A 253 0.71 27.17 -18.23
C TRP A 253 1.66 27.80 -19.25
N ARG A 254 2.25 28.96 -18.91
CA ARG A 254 3.04 29.79 -19.84
C ARG A 254 4.52 29.95 -19.49
N TYR A 255 4.98 29.50 -18.31
CA TYR A 255 6.33 29.80 -17.82
C TYR A 255 7.05 28.57 -17.24
N GLY A 256 8.31 28.37 -17.66
CA GLY A 256 9.23 27.39 -17.08
C GLY A 256 8.94 25.91 -17.41
N PRO A 257 9.89 25.02 -17.08
CA PRO A 257 9.67 23.58 -17.14
C PRO A 257 8.59 23.16 -16.14
N ILE A 258 7.82 22.13 -16.51
CA ILE A 258 6.85 21.50 -15.60
C ILE A 258 7.65 20.57 -14.69
N VAL A 259 7.51 20.76 -13.38
CA VAL A 259 8.22 20.01 -12.33
C VAL A 259 7.23 19.12 -11.58
N GLY A 260 7.44 17.81 -11.64
CA GLY A 260 6.60 16.74 -11.08
C GLY A 260 5.15 16.80 -11.53
N PRO A 261 4.26 15.94 -11.02
CA PRO A 261 2.96 16.39 -10.56
C PRO A 261 3.15 17.21 -9.29
N SER A 262 2.51 18.37 -9.23
CA SER A 262 2.47 19.15 -8.00
C SER A 262 1.06 19.51 -7.61
N SER A 263 0.75 19.25 -6.34
CA SER A 263 -0.39 19.76 -5.59
C SER A 263 -0.57 21.27 -5.75
N LYS A 264 0.52 22.02 -5.96
CA LYS A 264 0.50 23.48 -6.19
C LYS A 264 -0.16 23.89 -7.51
N TRP A 265 -0.38 22.96 -8.45
CA TRP A 265 -1.06 23.27 -9.71
C TRP A 265 -2.55 23.54 -9.55
N VAL A 266 -3.16 23.08 -8.44
CA VAL A 266 -4.58 23.24 -8.19
C VAL A 266 -4.80 24.36 -7.18
N SER A 267 -5.50 25.42 -7.60
CA SER A 267 -5.95 26.46 -6.68
C SER A 267 -7.08 25.92 -5.79
N MET A 268 -6.81 25.74 -4.50
CA MET A 268 -7.83 25.34 -3.52
C MET A 268 -8.92 26.41 -3.32
N THR A 269 -8.64 27.69 -3.63
CA THR A 269 -9.66 28.74 -3.63
C THR A 269 -10.70 28.50 -4.73
N ARG A 270 -10.25 28.06 -5.92
CA ARG A 270 -11.13 27.78 -7.05
C ARG A 270 -11.77 26.38 -6.96
N TYR A 271 -11.08 25.43 -6.35
CA TYR A 271 -11.51 24.04 -6.19
C TYR A 271 -11.47 23.63 -4.71
N PRO A 272 -12.43 24.12 -3.89
CA PRO A 272 -12.44 23.86 -2.44
C PRO A 272 -12.80 22.42 -2.08
N LYS A 273 -13.36 21.66 -3.04
CA LYS A 273 -13.68 20.24 -2.88
C LYS A 273 -12.87 19.41 -3.88
N TRP A 274 -12.55 18.17 -3.50
CA TRP A 274 -11.90 17.24 -4.42
C TRP A 274 -12.85 16.88 -5.57
N THR A 275 -12.42 17.12 -6.81
CA THR A 275 -13.22 16.91 -8.03
C THR A 275 -12.37 16.33 -9.15
N GLY A 276 -12.98 16.04 -10.30
CA GLY A 276 -12.28 15.53 -11.49
C GLY A 276 -12.07 14.03 -11.50
N PHE A 277 -11.16 13.55 -12.35
CA PHE A 277 -10.95 12.12 -12.59
C PHE A 277 -10.46 11.36 -11.35
N GLY A 278 -9.58 11.96 -10.54
CA GLY A 278 -9.11 11.33 -9.29
C GLY A 278 -10.25 11.05 -8.32
N ALA A 279 -11.12 12.04 -8.08
CA ALA A 279 -12.30 11.89 -7.23
C ALA A 279 -13.27 10.80 -7.75
N ARG A 280 -13.48 10.73 -9.08
CA ARG A 280 -14.32 9.69 -9.71
C ARG A 280 -13.72 8.29 -9.54
N ALA A 281 -12.42 8.12 -9.79
CA ALA A 281 -11.73 6.84 -9.61
C ALA A 281 -11.79 6.37 -8.15
N ASN A 282 -11.62 7.30 -7.20
CA ASN A 282 -11.77 6.96 -5.78
C ASN A 282 -13.19 6.50 -5.45
N MET A 283 -14.22 7.19 -5.94
CA MET A 283 -15.61 6.79 -5.73
C MET A 283 -15.91 5.39 -6.30
N VAL A 284 -15.35 5.03 -7.46
CA VAL A 284 -15.46 3.66 -8.00
C VAL A 284 -14.86 2.64 -7.03
N CYS A 285 -13.68 2.92 -6.48
CA CYS A 285 -13.03 2.02 -5.51
C CYS A 285 -13.83 1.89 -4.19
N LEU A 286 -14.47 2.98 -3.74
CA LEU A 286 -15.34 2.94 -2.56
C LEU A 286 -16.63 2.16 -2.82
N ASN A 287 -17.23 2.34 -3.99
CA ASN A 287 -18.41 1.58 -4.39
C ASN A 287 -18.10 0.09 -4.53
N HIS A 288 -16.89 -0.26 -4.97
CA HIS A 288 -16.50 -1.67 -5.00
C HIS A 288 -16.33 -2.25 -3.61
N GLU A 289 -15.68 -1.54 -2.68
CA GLU A 289 -15.59 -1.96 -1.28
C GLU A 289 -16.98 -2.18 -0.69
N ALA A 290 -17.90 -1.22 -0.87
CA ALA A 290 -19.29 -1.37 -0.43
C ALA A 290 -19.98 -2.58 -1.08
N SER A 291 -19.77 -2.82 -2.37
CA SER A 291 -20.33 -3.97 -3.08
C SER A 291 -19.75 -5.30 -2.57
N ALA A 292 -18.45 -5.34 -2.26
CA ALA A 292 -17.79 -6.49 -1.69
C ALA A 292 -18.35 -6.79 -0.29
N TRP A 293 -18.58 -5.76 0.54
CA TRP A 293 -19.23 -5.89 1.83
C TRP A 293 -20.66 -6.41 1.72
N VAL A 294 -21.48 -5.89 0.82
CA VAL A 294 -22.85 -6.39 0.57
C VAL A 294 -22.84 -7.85 0.12
N SER A 295 -21.96 -8.20 -0.82
CA SER A 295 -21.83 -9.58 -1.27
C SER A 295 -21.37 -10.50 -0.15
N HIS A 296 -20.47 -10.03 0.72
CA HIS A 296 -19.98 -10.80 1.86
C HIS A 296 -21.07 -10.99 2.93
N SER A 297 -21.73 -9.92 3.35
CA SER A 297 -22.74 -9.96 4.42
C SER A 297 -23.94 -10.85 4.07
N SER A 298 -24.30 -10.95 2.79
CA SER A 298 -25.36 -11.85 2.33
C SER A 298 -25.05 -13.36 2.49
N ARG A 299 -23.77 -13.71 2.73
CA ARG A 299 -23.28 -15.10 2.80
C ARG A 299 -22.53 -15.42 4.09
N CYS A 300 -22.24 -14.41 4.92
CA CYS A 300 -21.38 -14.55 6.09
C CYS A 300 -22.18 -14.90 7.33
N THR A 301 -21.91 -16.06 7.92
CA THR A 301 -22.53 -16.49 9.18
C THR A 301 -22.13 -15.63 10.37
N CYS A 302 -20.93 -15.03 10.38
CA CYS A 302 -20.47 -14.12 11.44
C CYS A 302 -21.32 -12.84 11.53
N TYR A 303 -21.87 -12.38 10.40
CA TYR A 303 -22.72 -11.19 10.35
C TYR A 303 -24.16 -11.52 10.75
N THR A 304 -24.67 -12.69 10.34
CA THR A 304 -26.02 -13.15 10.70
C THR A 304 -26.15 -13.43 12.21
N SER A 305 -25.11 -13.99 12.85
CA SER A 305 -25.12 -14.24 14.29
C SER A 305 -25.13 -12.96 15.14
N GLN A 306 -24.47 -11.89 14.68
CA GLN A 306 -24.45 -10.59 15.37
C GLN A 306 -25.82 -9.88 15.30
N GLN A 307 -26.58 -10.04 14.22
CA GLN A 307 -27.94 -9.50 14.14
C GLN A 307 -28.92 -10.22 15.06
N THR A 308 -28.79 -11.55 15.23
CA THR A 308 -29.62 -12.30 16.18
C THR A 308 -29.36 -11.89 17.63
N GLU A 309 -28.09 -11.66 18.02
CA GLU A 309 -27.75 -11.20 19.37
C GLU A 309 -28.24 -9.77 19.66
N GLU A 310 -28.18 -8.85 18.68
CA GLU A 310 -28.73 -7.49 18.82
C GLU A 310 -30.26 -7.46 18.91
N VAL A 311 -30.95 -8.40 18.24
CA VAL A 311 -32.42 -8.53 18.30
C VAL A 311 -32.84 -9.17 19.63
N GLU A 312 -32.15 -10.20 20.11
CA GLU A 312 -32.42 -10.83 21.41
C GLU A 312 -32.08 -9.91 22.59
N GLY A 313 -30.99 -9.13 22.50
CA GLY A 313 -30.62 -8.13 23.52
C GLY A 313 -31.62 -6.97 23.64
N LYS A 314 -32.29 -6.59 22.54
CA LYS A 314 -33.37 -5.59 22.55
C LYS A 314 -34.68 -6.13 23.09
N LEU A 315 -34.95 -7.43 22.98
CA LEU A 315 -36.14 -8.07 23.55
C LEU A 315 -36.02 -8.27 25.07
N ASN A 316 -34.81 -8.57 25.56
CA ASN A 316 -34.54 -8.82 26.99
C ASN A 316 -34.35 -7.55 27.85
N THR A 317 -34.34 -6.36 27.23
CA THR A 317 -34.27 -5.07 27.94
C THR A 317 -35.63 -4.38 28.09
N THR A 318 -36.69 -5.02 27.62
CA THR A 318 -38.09 -4.56 27.71
C THR A 318 -38.97 -5.38 28.65
N SER A 319 -38.37 -6.22 29.50
CA SER A 319 -39.06 -7.01 30.53
C SER A 319 -38.69 -6.56 31.94
#